data_AF-A0A8I2GZ36-F1
#
_entry.id   AF-A0A8I2GZ36-F1
#
_cell.length_a   1.000
_cell.length_b   1.000
_cell.length_c   1.000
_cell.angle_alpha   90.00
_cell.angle_beta   90.00
_cell.angle_gamma   90.00
#
_symmetry.space_group_name_H-M   'P 1'
#
loop_
_entity.id
_entity.type
_entity.pdbx_description
1 polymer ?
#
loop_
_entity_poly.entity_id
_entity_poly.type
_entity_poly.pdbx_seq_one_letter_code
_entity_poly.pdbx_strand_id
1 'polypeptide(L)'
;MTDGPFRNSALSNKWKQYGRDLVNDAASQDERAKQACHSLLGAIDTKAFDRLYRELDSRASRDQMDLDSVAATESIFDKNERSSFGDALERNLLCNLREGMSERKSLDAALGRAVSELLENAKNRIHEECLRARDIRDMSQSDFAKGVQRNRETFSSIDVGSICAALENGNKNAFRRTARTDVNDGPDED
;
A
#
# COMPACT_ATOMS: atom_id res chain seq x y z
N MET A 1 30.63 -2.90 -5.79
CA MET A 1 29.26 -2.38 -5.60
C MET A 1 28.29 -3.45 -6.06
N THR A 2 27.61 -4.11 -5.13
CA THR A 2 26.52 -5.05 -5.44
C THR A 2 25.22 -4.25 -5.52
N ASP A 3 24.47 -4.35 -6.61
CA ASP A 3 23.27 -3.53 -6.90
C ASP A 3 22.04 -3.85 -6.01
N GLY A 4 22.25 -4.51 -4.87
CA GLY A 4 21.23 -4.89 -3.90
C GLY A 4 20.45 -6.16 -4.26
N PRO A 5 19.72 -6.73 -3.29
CA PRO A 5 19.19 -8.09 -3.37
C PRO A 5 18.12 -8.33 -4.45
N PHE A 6 17.49 -7.28 -4.99
CA PHE A 6 16.37 -7.39 -5.95
C PHE A 6 16.70 -6.82 -7.33
N ARG A 7 17.98 -6.75 -7.70
CA ARG A 7 18.42 -6.23 -9.02
C ARG A 7 17.64 -6.89 -10.17
N ASN A 8 17.59 -8.23 -10.16
CA ASN A 8 16.99 -9.05 -11.21
C ASN A 8 15.48 -9.31 -11.04
N SER A 9 14.86 -8.72 -10.02
CA SER A 9 13.43 -8.89 -9.76
C SER A 9 12.56 -8.07 -10.73
N ALA A 10 11.34 -8.56 -11.00
CA ALA A 10 10.30 -7.83 -11.72
C ALA A 10 9.58 -6.76 -10.85
N LEU A 11 9.97 -6.61 -9.59
CA LEU A 11 9.47 -5.57 -8.70
C LEU A 11 9.66 -4.16 -9.28
N SER A 12 8.75 -3.25 -8.94
CA SER A 12 8.92 -1.82 -9.26
C SER A 12 10.15 -1.25 -8.54
N ASN A 13 10.71 -0.15 -9.04
CA ASN A 13 11.87 0.51 -8.42
C ASN A 13 11.64 0.88 -6.94
N LYS A 14 10.40 1.22 -6.57
CA LYS A 14 10.05 1.52 -5.17
C LYS A 14 10.14 0.28 -4.27
N TRP A 15 9.66 -0.86 -4.75
CA TRP A 15 9.79 -2.14 -4.04
C TRP A 15 11.22 -2.67 -4.05
N LYS A 16 11.99 -2.44 -5.12
CA LYS A 16 13.45 -2.71 -5.12
C LYS A 16 14.18 -1.86 -4.08
N GLN A 17 13.83 -0.58 -3.94
CA GLN A 17 14.37 0.28 -2.89
C GLN A 17 14.03 -0.27 -1.49
N TYR A 18 12.78 -0.66 -1.27
CA TYR A 18 12.38 -1.31 -0.01
C TYR A 18 13.23 -2.55 0.29
N GLY A 19 13.48 -3.40 -0.70
CA GLY A 19 14.37 -4.55 -0.56
C GLY A 19 15.81 -4.22 -0.16
N ARG A 20 16.35 -3.11 -0.69
CA ARG A 20 17.65 -2.60 -0.25
C ARG A 20 17.61 -2.13 1.20
N ASP A 21 16.55 -1.43 1.59
CA ASP A 21 16.36 -0.95 2.96
C ASP A 21 16.22 -2.11 3.96
N LEU A 22 15.71 -3.27 3.55
CA LEU A 22 15.63 -4.46 4.41
C LEU A 22 17.01 -4.95 4.85
N VAL A 23 17.99 -4.97 3.95
CA VAL A 23 19.33 -5.53 4.24
C VAL A 23 20.31 -4.46 4.75
N ASN A 24 20.02 -3.18 4.50
CA ASN A 24 20.82 -2.04 4.96
C ASN A 24 20.64 -1.78 6.46
N ASP A 25 21.74 -1.71 7.22
CA ASP A 25 21.70 -1.37 8.65
C ASP A 25 21.46 0.11 8.94
N ALA A 26 21.75 0.99 7.98
CA ALA A 26 21.48 2.41 8.13
C ALA A 26 19.99 2.77 8.01
N ALA A 27 19.16 1.87 7.48
CA ALA A 27 17.72 2.10 7.32
C ALA A 27 16.97 1.77 8.61
N SER A 28 16.37 2.81 9.21
CA SER A 28 15.55 2.64 10.41
C SER A 28 14.26 1.87 10.13
N GLN A 29 13.59 1.40 11.19
CA GLN A 29 12.29 0.74 11.04
C GLN A 29 11.23 1.68 10.45
N ASP A 30 11.19 2.94 10.89
CA ASP A 30 10.27 3.96 10.38
C ASP A 30 10.51 4.24 8.89
N GLU A 31 11.77 4.34 8.48
CA GLU A 31 12.12 4.55 7.07
C GLU A 31 11.68 3.37 6.18
N ARG A 32 11.85 2.14 6.67
CA ARG A 32 11.35 0.93 6.01
C ARG A 32 9.83 0.94 5.90
N ALA A 33 9.12 1.31 6.96
CA ALA A 33 7.66 1.41 6.96
C ALA A 33 7.17 2.47 5.96
N LYS A 34 7.74 3.68 5.99
CA LYS A 34 7.43 4.74 5.03
C LYS A 34 7.70 4.30 3.59
N GLN A 35 8.83 3.65 3.33
CA GLN A 35 9.15 3.13 2.00
C GLN A 35 8.16 2.05 1.54
N ALA A 36 7.74 1.13 2.42
CA ALA A 36 6.74 0.11 2.11
C ALA A 36 5.38 0.76 1.79
N CYS A 37 4.89 1.68 2.62
CA CYS A 37 3.64 2.41 2.39
C CYS A 37 3.69 3.22 1.08
N HIS A 38 4.81 3.91 0.81
CA HIS A 38 4.99 4.67 -0.43
C HIS A 38 5.03 3.77 -1.68
N SER A 39 5.60 2.57 -1.55
CA SER A 39 5.61 1.57 -2.61
C SER A 39 4.21 1.01 -2.87
N LEU A 40 3.45 0.77 -1.81
CA LEU A 40 2.06 0.32 -1.86
C LEU A 40 1.15 1.34 -2.57
N LEU A 41 1.14 2.59 -2.09
CA LEU A 41 0.36 3.66 -2.73
C LEU A 41 0.78 3.91 -4.18
N GLY A 42 2.06 3.70 -4.48
CA GLY A 42 2.59 3.80 -5.84
C GLY A 42 2.13 2.71 -6.80
N ALA A 43 1.60 1.59 -6.28
CA ALA A 43 1.06 0.49 -7.08
C ALA A 43 -0.44 0.66 -7.37
N ILE A 44 -1.13 1.56 -6.66
CA ILE A 44 -2.55 1.87 -6.86
C ILE A 44 -2.65 3.01 -7.88
N ASP A 45 -3.53 2.87 -8.87
CA ASP A 45 -3.94 4.01 -9.68
C ASP A 45 -4.78 4.97 -8.82
N THR A 46 -4.11 5.94 -8.20
CA THR A 46 -4.74 6.88 -7.29
C THR A 46 -5.80 7.74 -7.98
N LYS A 47 -5.70 7.98 -9.29
CA LYS A 47 -6.70 8.80 -10.01
C LYS A 47 -7.98 8.00 -10.27
N ALA A 48 -7.84 6.76 -10.71
CA ALA A 48 -8.98 5.87 -10.88
C ALA A 48 -9.66 5.60 -9.53
N PHE A 49 -8.85 5.35 -8.49
CA PHE A 49 -9.36 5.14 -7.14
C PHE A 49 -10.06 6.39 -6.56
N ASP A 50 -9.49 7.60 -6.70
CA ASP A 50 -10.11 8.84 -6.20
C ASP A 50 -11.50 9.07 -6.81
N ARG A 51 -11.68 8.79 -8.11
CA ARG A 51 -13.00 8.86 -8.76
C ARG A 51 -13.99 7.88 -8.14
N LEU A 52 -13.62 6.60 -8.07
CA LEU A 52 -14.44 5.54 -7.46
C LEU A 52 -14.79 5.90 -6.01
N TYR A 53 -13.80 6.28 -5.21
CA TYR A 53 -13.97 6.57 -3.80
C TYR A 53 -14.92 7.75 -3.57
N ARG A 54 -14.83 8.82 -4.37
CA ARG A 54 -15.75 9.96 -4.27
C ARG A 54 -17.20 9.60 -4.56
N GLU A 55 -17.46 8.71 -5.52
CA GLU A 55 -18.82 8.24 -5.79
C GLU A 55 -19.38 7.43 -4.61
N LEU A 56 -18.56 6.53 -4.05
CA LEU A 56 -18.90 5.75 -2.86
C LEU A 56 -19.10 6.63 -1.63
N ASP A 57 -18.22 7.61 -1.42
CA ASP A 57 -18.26 8.54 -0.29
C ASP A 57 -19.45 9.50 -0.38
N SER A 58 -19.75 10.01 -1.57
CA SER A 58 -20.94 10.83 -1.82
C SER A 58 -22.22 10.07 -1.52
N ARG A 59 -22.27 8.78 -1.89
CA ARG A 59 -23.38 7.89 -1.58
C ARG A 59 -23.50 7.65 -0.08
N ALA A 60 -22.42 7.21 0.55
CA ALA A 60 -22.36 6.90 1.97
C ALA A 60 -22.62 8.11 2.89
N SER A 61 -22.58 9.33 2.34
CA SER A 61 -22.93 10.58 3.03
C SER A 61 -24.40 10.99 2.86
N ARG A 62 -25.21 10.22 2.12
CA ARG A 62 -26.64 10.50 1.97
C ARG A 62 -27.39 9.97 3.19
N ASP A 63 -28.23 10.81 3.78
CA ASP A 63 -29.12 10.42 4.87
C ASP A 63 -30.32 9.57 4.41
N GLN A 64 -30.45 9.33 3.10
CA GLN A 64 -31.56 8.56 2.53
C GLN A 64 -31.26 7.07 2.55
N MET A 65 -32.20 6.30 3.10
CA MET A 65 -32.15 4.85 3.10
C MET A 65 -32.49 4.33 1.70
N ASP A 66 -31.48 3.96 0.92
CA ASP A 66 -31.70 3.29 -0.37
C ASP A 66 -32.32 1.91 -0.14
N LEU A 67 -33.40 1.61 -0.88
CA LEU A 67 -34.13 0.34 -0.80
C LEU A 67 -33.27 -0.87 -1.21
N ASP A 68 -32.29 -0.64 -2.08
CA ASP A 68 -31.34 -1.67 -2.53
C ASP A 68 -29.91 -1.09 -2.59
N SER A 69 -29.27 -1.03 -1.43
CA SER A 69 -27.91 -0.50 -1.29
C SER A 69 -26.86 -1.36 -2.01
N VAL A 70 -27.14 -2.64 -2.19
CA VAL A 70 -26.24 -3.60 -2.85
C VAL A 70 -26.20 -3.32 -4.35
N ALA A 71 -27.35 -3.37 -5.03
CA ALA A 71 -27.41 -3.17 -6.48
C ALA A 71 -26.91 -1.79 -6.91
N ALA A 72 -27.21 -0.78 -6.10
CA ALA A 72 -26.79 0.58 -6.39
C ALA A 72 -25.29 0.81 -6.12
N THR A 73 -24.68 0.05 -5.22
CA THR A 73 -23.21 0.01 -5.04
C THR A 73 -22.52 -0.75 -6.19
N GLU A 74 -23.07 -1.90 -6.60
CA GLU A 74 -22.57 -2.67 -7.76
C GLU A 74 -22.53 -1.78 -9.03
N SER A 75 -23.57 -0.98 -9.26
CA SER A 75 -23.59 -0.04 -10.39
C SER A 75 -22.47 1.01 -10.37
N ILE A 76 -21.97 1.40 -9.19
CA ILE A 76 -20.83 2.34 -9.08
C ILE A 76 -19.54 1.64 -9.54
N PHE A 77 -19.32 0.40 -9.11
CA PHE A 77 -18.16 -0.39 -9.54
C PHE A 77 -18.21 -0.72 -11.03
N ASP A 78 -19.37 -1.06 -11.58
CA ASP A 78 -19.53 -1.37 -13.01
C ASP A 78 -19.22 -0.17 -13.93
N LYS A 79 -19.40 1.06 -13.44
CA LYS A 79 -19.08 2.29 -14.19
C LYS A 79 -17.62 2.71 -14.09
N ASN A 80 -16.90 2.17 -13.11
CA ASN A 80 -15.52 2.55 -12.82
C ASN A 80 -14.52 1.50 -13.35
N GLU A 81 -13.27 1.93 -13.52
CA GLU A 81 -12.22 1.04 -14.04
C GLU A 81 -11.89 -0.07 -13.04
N ARG A 82 -11.88 -1.31 -13.53
CA ARG A 82 -11.55 -2.50 -12.72
C ARG A 82 -10.09 -2.47 -12.29
N SER A 83 -9.84 -2.79 -11.03
CA SER A 83 -8.50 -2.93 -10.47
C SER A 83 -8.53 -3.94 -9.33
N SER A 84 -7.41 -4.61 -9.06
CA SER A 84 -7.34 -5.59 -7.97
C SER A 84 -7.70 -4.99 -6.60
N PHE A 85 -7.36 -3.72 -6.38
CA PHE A 85 -7.74 -3.01 -5.17
C PHE A 85 -9.24 -2.66 -5.14
N GLY A 86 -9.78 -2.20 -6.28
CA GLY A 86 -11.21 -1.96 -6.45
C GLY A 86 -12.04 -3.24 -6.23
N ASP A 87 -11.59 -4.38 -6.74
CA ASP A 87 -12.26 -5.67 -6.58
C ASP A 87 -12.27 -6.14 -5.11
N ALA A 88 -11.16 -5.93 -4.39
CA ALA A 88 -11.09 -6.21 -2.96
C ALA A 88 -12.02 -5.30 -2.16
N LEU A 89 -12.07 -4.01 -2.51
CA LEU A 89 -12.99 -3.04 -1.88
C LEU A 89 -14.44 -3.42 -2.15
N GLU A 90 -14.82 -3.69 -3.40
CA GLU A 90 -16.16 -4.11 -3.82
C GLU A 90 -16.62 -5.34 -3.03
N ARG A 91 -15.82 -6.41 -3.04
CA ARG A 91 -16.17 -7.65 -2.34
C ARG A 91 -16.45 -7.42 -0.86
N ASN A 92 -15.59 -6.68 -0.16
CA ASN A 92 -15.75 -6.40 1.27
C ASN A 92 -16.96 -5.48 1.52
N LEU A 93 -17.15 -4.46 0.68
CA LEU A 93 -18.25 -3.49 0.80
C LEU A 93 -19.61 -4.17 0.58
N LEU A 94 -19.74 -4.97 -0.48
CA LEU A 94 -20.98 -5.71 -0.75
C LEU A 94 -21.28 -6.75 0.33
N CYS A 95 -20.27 -7.41 0.89
CA CYS A 95 -20.45 -8.33 2.01
C CYS A 95 -21.04 -7.62 3.23
N ASN A 96 -20.43 -6.51 3.65
CA ASN A 96 -20.88 -5.71 4.78
C ASN A 96 -22.31 -5.14 4.57
N LEU A 97 -22.65 -4.68 3.37
CA LEU A 97 -24.00 -4.20 3.04
C LEU A 97 -25.04 -5.31 3.11
N ARG A 98 -24.73 -6.51 2.62
CA ARG A 98 -25.61 -7.69 2.71
C ARG A 98 -25.84 -8.13 4.15
N GLU A 99 -24.90 -7.84 5.05
CA GLU A 99 -25.02 -8.07 6.50
C GLU A 99 -25.80 -6.95 7.23
N GLY A 100 -26.33 -5.95 6.51
CA GLY A 100 -27.12 -4.86 7.09
C GLY A 100 -26.31 -3.73 7.72
N MET A 101 -25.01 -3.63 7.41
CA MET A 101 -24.19 -2.50 7.82
C MET A 101 -24.59 -1.23 7.09
N SER A 102 -24.57 -0.07 7.76
CA SER A 102 -24.82 1.23 7.11
C SER A 102 -23.75 1.54 6.07
N GLU A 103 -24.10 2.31 5.03
CA GLU A 103 -23.20 2.59 3.90
C GLU A 103 -21.87 3.21 4.33
N ARG A 104 -21.90 4.22 5.21
CA ARG A 104 -20.71 4.83 5.79
C ARG A 104 -19.82 3.83 6.50
N LYS A 105 -20.37 3.11 7.46
CA LYS A 105 -19.61 2.14 8.26
C LYS A 105 -19.08 1.00 7.38
N SER A 106 -19.86 0.61 6.38
CA SER A 106 -19.52 -0.41 5.40
C SER A 106 -18.34 0.00 4.53
N LEU A 107 -18.34 1.25 4.03
CA LEU A 107 -17.25 1.83 3.24
C LEU A 107 -15.95 1.92 4.06
N ASP A 108 -16.01 2.48 5.26
CA ASP A 108 -14.84 2.64 6.13
C ASP A 108 -14.22 1.28 6.48
N ALA A 109 -15.07 0.29 6.84
CA ALA A 109 -14.63 -1.07 7.14
C ALA A 109 -14.06 -1.78 5.92
N ALA A 110 -14.71 -1.65 4.76
CA ALA A 110 -14.26 -2.28 3.52
C ALA A 110 -12.92 -1.71 3.04
N LEU A 111 -12.70 -0.40 3.16
CA LEU A 111 -11.43 0.23 2.85
C LEU A 111 -10.30 -0.31 3.73
N GLY A 112 -10.51 -0.37 5.05
CA GLY A 112 -9.54 -0.95 5.97
C GLY A 112 -9.21 -2.41 5.67
N ARG A 113 -10.20 -3.22 5.29
CA ARG A 113 -10.01 -4.63 4.88
C ARG A 113 -9.23 -4.73 3.58
N ALA A 114 -9.59 -3.97 2.56
CA ALA A 114 -8.90 -3.98 1.27
C ALA A 114 -7.43 -3.55 1.41
N VAL A 115 -7.14 -2.53 2.24
CA VAL A 115 -5.76 -2.11 2.55
C VAL A 115 -5.00 -3.21 3.28
N SER A 116 -5.62 -3.86 4.25
CA SER A 116 -5.01 -4.98 5.00
C SER A 116 -4.64 -6.15 4.07
N GLU A 117 -5.53 -6.49 3.14
CA GLU A 117 -5.27 -7.52 2.12
C GLU A 117 -4.10 -7.14 1.20
N LEU A 118 -4.07 -5.89 0.74
CA LEU A 118 -2.96 -5.38 -0.07
C LEU A 118 -1.61 -5.44 0.67
N LEU A 119 -1.60 -5.09 1.96
CA LEU A 119 -0.39 -5.16 2.79
C LEU A 119 0.10 -6.61 2.94
N GLU A 120 -0.79 -7.56 3.24
CA GLU A 120 -0.40 -8.97 3.35
C GLU A 120 0.08 -9.53 2.01
N ASN A 121 -0.56 -9.18 0.90
CA ASN A 121 -0.10 -9.56 -0.43
C ASN A 121 1.29 -9.00 -0.75
N ALA A 122 1.54 -7.73 -0.43
CA ALA A 122 2.84 -7.10 -0.63
C ALA A 122 3.92 -7.73 0.25
N LYS A 123 3.63 -7.99 1.52
CA LYS A 123 4.52 -8.68 2.47
C LYS A 123 4.91 -10.07 1.98
N ASN A 124 3.93 -10.86 1.53
CA ASN A 124 4.16 -12.19 0.96
C ASN A 124 4.99 -12.10 -0.30
N ARG A 125 4.69 -11.15 -1.19
CA ARG A 125 5.46 -10.93 -2.41
C ARG A 125 6.91 -10.59 -2.11
N ILE A 126 7.19 -9.71 -1.16
CA ILE A 126 8.57 -9.38 -0.78
C ILE A 126 9.27 -10.58 -0.12
N HIS A 127 8.56 -11.37 0.68
CA HIS A 127 9.11 -12.59 1.25
C HIS A 127 9.53 -13.61 0.16
N GLU A 128 8.69 -13.82 -0.85
CA GLU A 128 9.03 -14.65 -2.01
C GLU A 128 10.25 -14.11 -2.76
N GLU A 129 10.37 -12.80 -2.92
CA GLU A 129 11.51 -12.18 -3.60
C GLU A 129 12.80 -12.33 -2.79
N CYS A 130 12.74 -12.31 -1.45
CA CYS A 130 13.87 -12.69 -0.59
C CYS A 130 14.31 -14.14 -0.83
N LEU A 131 13.35 -15.08 -0.94
CA LEU A 131 13.64 -16.49 -1.24
C LEU A 131 14.32 -16.62 -2.61
N ARG A 132 13.73 -16.01 -3.66
CA ARG A 132 14.28 -16.02 -5.02
C ARG A 132 15.69 -15.43 -5.06
N ALA A 133 15.90 -14.27 -4.45
CA ALA A 133 17.19 -13.59 -4.41
C ALA A 133 18.28 -14.45 -3.74
N ARG A 134 17.94 -15.15 -2.65
CA ARG A 134 18.84 -16.09 -1.99
C ARG A 134 19.17 -17.27 -2.93
N ASP A 135 18.17 -17.84 -3.57
CA ASP A 135 18.33 -19.05 -4.41
C ASP A 135 19.22 -18.77 -5.63
N ILE A 136 19.16 -17.56 -6.20
CA ILE A 136 20.04 -17.12 -7.30
C ILE A 136 21.34 -16.45 -6.82
N ARG A 137 21.60 -16.43 -5.51
CA ARG A 137 22.79 -15.83 -4.86
C ARG A 137 22.94 -14.31 -5.02
N ASP A 138 21.85 -13.62 -5.33
CA ASP A 138 21.76 -12.14 -5.28
C ASP A 138 21.65 -11.63 -3.82
N MET A 139 21.35 -12.52 -2.87
CA MET A 139 21.26 -12.23 -1.44
C MET A 139 22.02 -13.30 -0.63
N SER A 140 22.81 -12.89 0.36
CA SER A 140 23.49 -13.83 1.25
C SER A 140 22.51 -14.49 2.24
N GLN A 141 22.90 -15.60 2.87
CA GLN A 141 22.06 -16.24 3.90
C GLN A 141 21.82 -15.32 5.11
N SER A 142 22.80 -14.49 5.48
CA SER A 142 22.67 -13.52 6.57
C SER A 142 21.70 -12.40 6.19
N ASP A 143 21.83 -11.85 4.97
CA ASP A 143 20.91 -10.83 4.45
C ASP A 143 19.49 -11.37 4.30
N PHE A 144 19.33 -12.65 3.95
CA PHE A 144 18.04 -13.31 3.90
C PHE A 144 17.37 -13.37 5.27
N ALA A 145 18.08 -13.88 6.29
CA ALA A 145 17.53 -13.96 7.65
C ALA A 145 17.12 -12.58 8.17
N LYS A 146 18.00 -11.58 7.96
CA LYS A 146 17.74 -10.17 8.31
C LYS A 146 16.54 -9.61 7.55
N GLY A 147 16.49 -9.82 6.23
CA GLY A 147 15.45 -9.29 5.36
C GLY A 147 14.07 -9.85 5.69
N VAL A 148 13.97 -11.16 5.96
CA VAL A 148 12.71 -11.81 6.38
C VAL A 148 12.22 -11.25 7.71
N GLN A 149 13.11 -11.14 8.71
CA GLN A 149 12.75 -10.61 10.02
C GLN A 149 12.28 -9.16 9.93
N ARG A 150 13.05 -8.29 9.25
CA ARG A 150 12.72 -6.88 9.09
C ARG A 150 11.47 -6.65 8.24
N ASN A 151 11.21 -7.50 7.25
CA ASN A 151 9.96 -7.46 6.48
C ASN A 151 8.76 -7.70 7.40
N ARG A 152 8.83 -8.73 8.24
CA ARG A 152 7.77 -9.02 9.23
C ARG A 152 7.57 -7.84 10.18
N GLU A 153 8.63 -7.33 10.79
CA GLU A 153 8.57 -6.19 11.71
C GLU A 153 7.99 -4.94 11.06
N THR A 154 8.43 -4.63 9.84
CA THR A 154 7.94 -3.46 9.11
C THR A 154 6.44 -3.57 8.86
N PHE A 155 5.95 -4.66 8.28
CA PHE A 155 4.52 -4.79 8.00
C PHE A 155 3.66 -4.86 9.27
N SER A 156 4.17 -5.44 10.37
CA SER A 156 3.49 -5.39 11.66
C SER A 156 3.43 -3.99 12.30
N SER A 157 4.31 -3.06 11.89
CA SER A 157 4.33 -1.68 12.39
C SER A 157 3.54 -0.69 11.54
N ILE A 158 3.02 -1.10 10.39
CA ILE A 158 2.25 -0.21 9.51
C ILE A 158 0.86 0.01 10.10
N ASP A 159 0.51 1.29 10.29
CA ASP A 159 -0.85 1.70 10.62
C ASP A 159 -1.73 1.73 9.36
N VAL A 160 -2.73 0.85 9.34
CA VAL A 160 -3.72 0.76 8.25
C VAL A 160 -4.51 2.06 8.13
N GLY A 161 -4.86 2.70 9.26
CA GLY A 161 -5.65 3.92 9.28
C GLY A 161 -4.97 5.06 8.52
N SER A 162 -3.66 5.23 8.72
CA SER A 162 -2.86 6.21 7.99
C SER A 162 -2.85 5.99 6.48
N ILE A 163 -2.89 4.74 6.00
CA ILE A 163 -2.98 4.44 4.56
C ILE A 163 -4.39 4.72 4.04
N CYS A 164 -5.43 4.35 4.78
CA CYS A 164 -6.82 4.71 4.44
C CYS A 164 -6.96 6.23 4.28
N ALA A 165 -6.51 7.00 5.28
CA ALA A 165 -6.54 8.46 5.22
C ALA A 165 -5.76 9.02 4.01
N ALA A 166 -4.61 8.43 3.66
CA ALA A 166 -3.89 8.85 2.47
C ALA A 166 -4.67 8.59 1.17
N LEU A 167 -5.38 7.46 1.09
CA LEU A 167 -6.21 7.08 -0.05
C LEU A 167 -7.44 7.97 -0.17
N GLU A 168 -8.15 8.22 0.94
CA GLU A 168 -9.30 9.11 1.03
C GLU A 168 -8.97 10.54 0.55
N ASN A 169 -7.78 11.02 0.89
CA ASN A 169 -7.29 12.34 0.49
C ASN A 169 -6.60 12.35 -0.89
N GLY A 170 -6.55 11.22 -1.60
CA GLY A 170 -5.83 11.10 -2.88
C GLY A 170 -4.32 11.38 -2.78
N ASN A 171 -3.73 11.31 -1.59
CA ASN A 171 -2.34 11.69 -1.32
C ASN A 171 -1.38 10.51 -1.52
N LYS A 172 -1.03 10.23 -2.78
CA LYS A 172 -0.03 9.20 -3.15
C LYS A 172 1.38 9.43 -2.55
N ASN A 173 1.66 10.64 -2.07
CA ASN A 173 2.96 11.03 -1.54
C ASN A 173 3.00 11.08 0.00
N ALA A 174 1.94 10.66 0.69
CA ALA A 174 1.82 10.73 2.15
C ALA A 174 3.02 10.12 2.91
N PHE A 175 3.65 9.09 2.34
CA PHE A 175 4.78 8.38 2.93
C PHE A 175 6.10 8.58 2.17
N ARG A 176 6.16 9.54 1.24
CA ARG A 176 7.38 9.80 0.47
C ARG A 176 8.48 10.25 1.44
N ARG A 177 9.66 9.61 1.37
CA ARG A 177 10.83 10.06 2.12
C ARG A 177 11.20 11.47 1.65
N THR A 178 11.28 12.41 2.59
CA THR A 178 11.93 13.70 2.37
C THR A 178 13.45 13.47 2.39
N ALA A 179 14.19 14.13 1.50
CA ALA A 179 15.65 14.10 1.59
C ALA A 179 16.06 14.67 2.96
N ARG A 180 17.08 14.08 3.59
CA ARG A 180 17.67 14.64 4.81
C ARG A 180 18.18 16.05 4.50
N THR A 181 17.61 17.07 5.15
CA THR A 181 18.05 18.47 5.12
C THR A 181 19.35 18.73 5.90
N ASP A 182 20.17 17.69 6.08
CA ASP A 182 21.38 17.73 6.92
C ASP A 182 22.66 17.56 6.10
N VAL A 183 22.64 18.11 4.88
CA VAL A 183 23.86 18.40 4.12
C VAL A 183 23.95 19.91 4.05
N ASN A 184 24.76 20.48 4.95
CA ASN A 184 25.28 21.84 4.84
C ASN A 184 26.18 21.87 3.58
N ASP A 185 25.56 21.98 2.41
CA ASP A 185 26.28 22.36 1.20
C ASP A 185 26.72 23.81 1.41
N GLY A 186 28.04 23.97 1.55
CA GLY A 186 28.70 25.25 1.73
C GLY A 186 28.40 26.21 0.57
N PRO A 187 28.72 27.50 0.72
CA PRO A 187 28.27 28.54 -0.19
C PRO A 187 28.81 28.28 -1.60
N ASP A 188 27.91 28.30 -2.58
CA ASP A 188 28.27 28.39 -4.00
C ASP A 188 28.97 29.75 -4.21
N GLU A 189 30.24 29.72 -4.63
CA GLU A 189 30.94 30.90 -5.16
C GLU A 189 30.62 31.02 -6.66
N ASP A 190 29.87 32.09 -6.98
CA ASP A 190 29.68 32.84 -8.23
C ASP A 190 29.92 32.17 -9.61
#